data_AF-A0A2D9B6K0-F1
#
_entry.id   AF-A0A2D9B6K0-F1
#
_cell.length_a   1.000
_cell.length_b   1.000
_cell.length_c   1.000
_cell.angle_alpha   90.00
_cell.angle_beta   90.00
_cell.angle_gamma   90.00
#
_symmetry.space_group_name_H-M   'P 1'
#
loop_
_entity.id
_entity.type
_entity.pdbx_description
1 polymer ?
#
loop_
_entity_poly.entity_id
_entity_poly.type
_entity_poly.pdbx_seq_one_letter_code
_entity_poly.pdbx_strand_id
1 'polypeptide(L)'
;MANSKGKGSKNERELCKWWEGWSGLEFNRVPASGGLRWKKTDNISSDIICTDDRYSRRFPFSIETKFYKDINFEHLILGNKKQRIIEFWEQVIEDADRANKIPLLFMRYNGMPKKTWFVALENIIYNKAKKCGLVKTDKAIFKVETGEYKFIIINSNDLLNIDFKKFSITCKKYRRKWD
;
A
#
# COMPACT_ATOMS: atom_id res chain seq x y z
N MET A 1 -6.45 -10.85 -22.87
CA MET A 1 -5.22 -10.23 -22.31
C MET A 1 -5.19 -8.70 -22.38
N ALA A 2 -5.97 -8.02 -23.23
CA ALA A 2 -6.01 -6.55 -23.30
C ALA A 2 -6.66 -5.84 -22.10
N ASN A 3 -7.55 -6.52 -21.36
CA ASN A 3 -8.37 -5.89 -20.31
C ASN A 3 -7.67 -5.76 -18.94
N SER A 4 -6.61 -6.53 -18.68
CA SER A 4 -5.90 -6.50 -17.38
C SER A 4 -4.97 -5.29 -17.25
N LYS A 5 -4.24 -4.92 -18.32
CA LYS A 5 -3.38 -3.72 -18.32
C LYS A 5 -4.17 -2.43 -18.17
N GLY A 6 -5.29 -2.30 -18.89
CA GLY A 6 -6.19 -1.15 -18.78
C GLY A 6 -6.79 -1.02 -17.37
N LYS A 7 -7.17 -2.16 -16.77
CA LYS A 7 -7.68 -2.24 -15.40
C LYS A 7 -6.65 -1.84 -14.35
N GLY A 8 -5.40 -2.32 -14.46
CA GLY A 8 -4.29 -1.93 -13.59
C GLY A 8 -4.01 -0.43 -13.67
N SER A 9 -3.83 0.09 -14.89
CA SER A 9 -3.61 1.52 -15.13
C SER A 9 -4.72 2.40 -14.58
N LYS A 10 -5.99 1.99 -14.71
CA LYS A 10 -7.13 2.69 -14.10
C LYS A 10 -7.05 2.67 -12.57
N ASN A 11 -6.73 1.53 -11.98
CA ASN A 11 -6.60 1.39 -10.53
C ASN A 11 -5.49 2.28 -9.96
N GLU A 12 -4.31 2.28 -10.57
CA GLU A 12 -3.20 3.17 -10.20
C GLU A 12 -3.63 4.65 -10.25
N ARG A 13 -4.35 5.07 -11.31
CA ARG A 13 -4.86 6.45 -11.44
C ARG A 13 -5.88 6.80 -10.35
N GLU A 14 -6.78 5.87 -10.03
CA GLU A 14 -7.75 6.06 -8.95
C GLU A 14 -7.04 6.15 -7.59
N LEU A 15 -6.00 5.35 -7.38
CA LEU A 15 -5.23 5.35 -6.15
C LEU A 15 -4.39 6.63 -5.99
N CYS A 16 -3.76 7.15 -7.06
CA CYS A 16 -3.12 8.48 -7.05
C CYS A 16 -4.10 9.54 -6.53
N LYS A 17 -5.30 9.62 -7.10
CA LYS A 17 -6.33 10.59 -6.69
C LYS A 17 -6.79 10.40 -5.25
N TRP A 18 -6.87 9.16 -4.80
CA TRP A 18 -7.22 8.85 -3.41
C TRP A 18 -6.14 9.37 -2.45
N TRP A 19 -4.86 9.14 -2.78
CA TRP A 19 -3.72 9.66 -2.02
C TRP A 19 -3.65 11.18 -2.05
N GLU A 20 -3.86 11.81 -3.20
CA GLU A 20 -3.93 13.27 -3.33
C GLU A 20 -5.03 13.85 -2.43
N GLY A 21 -6.22 13.25 -2.44
CA GLY A 21 -7.34 13.69 -1.61
C GLY A 21 -7.07 13.53 -0.11
N TRP A 22 -6.40 12.46 0.31
CA TRP A 22 -6.10 12.23 1.72
C TRP A 22 -4.91 13.06 2.22
N SER A 23 -3.85 13.15 1.44
CA SER A 23 -2.57 13.72 1.87
C SER A 23 -2.41 15.20 1.53
N GLY A 24 -3.13 15.70 0.53
CA GLY A 24 -2.90 17.02 -0.07
C GLY A 24 -1.58 17.15 -0.85
N LEU A 25 -0.89 16.03 -1.14
CA LEU A 25 0.33 15.99 -1.94
C LEU A 25 0.04 15.46 -3.34
N GLU A 26 0.90 15.79 -4.31
CA GLU A 26 0.79 15.31 -5.69
C GLU A 26 1.31 13.88 -5.85
N PHE A 27 0.58 13.04 -6.61
CA PHE A 27 0.98 11.65 -6.89
C PHE A 27 0.90 11.32 -8.37
N ASN A 28 1.91 10.59 -8.85
CA ASN A 28 1.93 10.05 -10.21
C ASN A 28 2.20 8.54 -10.20
N ARG A 29 1.78 7.90 -11.28
CA ARG A 29 2.12 6.49 -11.55
C ARG A 29 3.57 6.40 -11.98
N VAL A 30 4.26 5.33 -11.63
CA VAL A 30 5.62 5.12 -12.12
C VAL A 30 5.59 4.77 -13.62
N PRO A 31 6.33 5.50 -14.49
CA PRO A 31 6.30 5.25 -15.93
C PRO A 31 6.91 3.89 -16.26
N ALA A 32 6.06 2.94 -16.67
CA ALA A 32 6.38 1.54 -16.93
C ALA A 32 7.18 0.93 -15.76
N SER A 33 6.51 0.18 -14.88
CA SER A 33 7.05 -0.55 -13.71
C SER A 33 8.28 -1.45 -14.01
N GLY A 34 9.40 -0.86 -14.44
CA GLY A 34 10.60 -1.50 -14.99
C GLY A 34 11.33 -0.79 -16.18
N GLY A 35 10.88 0.38 -16.68
CA GLY A 35 11.27 0.87 -18.01
C GLY A 35 12.09 2.17 -18.16
N LEU A 36 12.26 3.01 -17.14
CA LEU A 36 12.90 4.33 -17.35
C LEU A 36 13.90 4.71 -16.25
N ARG A 37 15.15 4.95 -16.68
CA ARG A 37 16.22 5.61 -15.92
C ARG A 37 15.88 7.08 -15.65
N TRP A 38 14.94 7.35 -14.74
CA TRP A 38 14.85 8.68 -14.15
C TRP A 38 16.04 8.89 -13.23
N LYS A 39 16.83 9.93 -13.52
CA LYS A 39 18.05 10.30 -12.78
C LYS A 39 17.73 10.39 -11.28
N LYS A 40 18.33 9.49 -10.49
CA LYS A 40 18.20 9.21 -9.03
C LYS A 40 17.14 8.14 -8.71
N THR A 41 17.60 6.90 -8.79
CA THR A 41 16.83 5.67 -9.03
C THR A 41 16.48 4.85 -7.77
N ASP A 42 16.11 5.50 -6.66
CA ASP A 42 15.72 4.75 -5.44
C ASP A 42 14.19 4.64 -5.27
N ASN A 43 13.40 5.31 -6.11
CA ASN A 43 11.94 5.43 -5.98
C ASN A 43 11.11 4.69 -7.06
N ILE A 44 11.73 3.86 -7.91
CA ILE A 44 11.06 3.20 -9.05
C ILE A 44 10.39 1.87 -8.65
N SER A 45 10.56 1.40 -7.42
CA SER A 45 10.03 0.12 -6.93
C SER A 45 8.56 0.14 -6.49
N SER A 46 7.75 1.12 -6.91
CA SER A 46 6.35 1.22 -6.48
C SER A 46 5.43 1.52 -7.65
N ASP A 47 4.16 1.11 -7.58
CA ASP A 47 3.18 1.40 -8.63
C ASP A 47 2.86 2.91 -8.74
N ILE A 48 2.84 3.61 -7.60
CA ILE A 48 2.63 5.06 -7.52
C ILE A 48 3.65 5.74 -6.61
N ILE A 49 3.97 6.99 -6.92
CA ILE A 49 4.95 7.81 -6.20
C ILE A 49 4.39 9.19 -5.87
N CYS A 50 4.79 9.72 -4.72
CA CYS A 50 4.62 11.13 -4.40
C CYS A 50 5.57 11.96 -5.28
N THR A 51 5.03 12.89 -6.05
CA THR A 51 5.79 13.80 -6.93
C THR A 51 5.79 15.24 -6.45
N ASP A 52 5.15 15.55 -5.30
CA ASP A 52 5.23 16.89 -4.70
C ASP A 52 6.70 17.29 -4.46
N ASP A 53 7.13 18.41 -5.03
CA ASP A 53 8.53 18.85 -5.02
C ASP A 53 9.09 19.05 -3.61
N ARG A 54 8.23 19.41 -2.65
CA ARG A 54 8.61 19.71 -1.26
C ARG A 54 8.64 18.44 -0.40
N TYR A 55 7.88 17.41 -0.77
CA TYR A 55 7.67 16.24 0.08
C TYR A 55 8.15 14.91 -0.49
N SER A 56 8.29 14.77 -1.82
CA SER A 56 8.61 13.51 -2.53
C SER A 56 9.80 12.77 -1.94
N ARG A 57 10.93 13.46 -1.71
CA ARG A 57 12.16 12.88 -1.13
C ARG A 57 11.99 12.37 0.30
N ARG A 58 11.01 12.89 1.02
CA ARG A 58 10.73 12.53 2.41
C ARG A 58 9.54 11.58 2.51
N PHE A 59 8.85 11.25 1.41
CA PHE A 59 7.69 10.38 1.47
C PHE A 59 8.10 8.99 1.97
N PRO A 60 7.50 8.49 3.07
CA PRO A 60 8.06 7.33 3.76
C PRO A 60 7.57 5.98 3.24
N PHE A 61 6.56 5.94 2.36
CA PHE A 61 5.89 4.70 1.98
C PHE A 61 6.29 4.23 0.57
N SER A 62 6.43 2.93 0.41
CA SER A 62 6.42 2.23 -0.88
C SER A 62 5.00 1.69 -1.09
N ILE A 63 4.35 2.09 -2.18
CA ILE A 63 2.93 1.82 -2.39
C ILE A 63 2.76 0.89 -3.59
N GLU A 64 2.31 -0.33 -3.31
CA GLU A 64 1.94 -1.31 -4.32
C GLU A 64 0.42 -1.42 -4.43
N THR A 65 -0.11 -1.63 -5.63
CA THR A 65 -1.55 -1.83 -5.82
C THR A 65 -1.92 -2.98 -6.74
N LYS A 66 -2.85 -3.81 -6.27
CA LYS A 66 -3.28 -5.02 -6.96
C LYS A 66 -4.79 -4.97 -7.24
N PHE A 67 -5.17 -5.05 -8.51
CA PHE A 67 -6.59 -5.18 -8.90
C PHE A 67 -6.84 -6.50 -9.64
N TYR A 68 -7.35 -7.49 -8.90
CA TYR A 68 -7.64 -8.82 -9.44
C TYR A 68 -9.12 -9.03 -9.73
N LYS A 69 -9.45 -10.14 -10.39
CA LYS A 69 -10.85 -10.55 -10.57
C LYS A 69 -11.48 -10.79 -9.20
N ASP A 70 -10.80 -11.62 -8.40
CA ASP A 70 -11.19 -12.07 -7.06
C ASP A 70 -9.95 -12.05 -6.14
N ILE A 71 -10.17 -11.87 -4.83
CA ILE A 71 -9.16 -12.02 -3.79
C ILE A 71 -9.76 -12.93 -2.72
N ASN A 72 -9.13 -14.08 -2.51
CA ASN A 72 -9.63 -15.15 -1.67
C ASN A 72 -8.91 -15.14 -0.32
N PHE A 73 -9.51 -14.50 0.68
CA PHE A 73 -8.96 -14.42 2.03
C PHE A 73 -8.93 -15.78 2.73
N GLU A 74 -9.86 -16.67 2.39
CA GLU A 74 -9.94 -18.02 2.93
C GLU A 74 -8.70 -18.86 2.60
N HIS A 75 -7.96 -18.55 1.53
CA HIS A 75 -6.70 -19.21 1.22
C HIS A 75 -5.61 -18.95 2.28
N LEU A 76 -5.69 -17.83 3.03
CA LEU A 76 -4.80 -17.57 4.17
C LEU A 76 -4.96 -18.62 5.28
N ILE A 77 -6.16 -19.18 5.42
CA ILE A 77 -6.51 -20.14 6.47
C ILE A 77 -6.32 -21.57 5.95
N LEU A 78 -6.77 -21.86 4.74
CA LEU A 78 -6.79 -23.23 4.21
C LEU A 78 -5.39 -23.81 3.92
N GLY A 79 -4.40 -22.97 3.63
CA GLY A 79 -2.99 -23.38 3.42
C GLY A 79 -2.72 -24.32 2.24
N ASN A 80 -3.76 -24.80 1.56
CA ASN A 80 -3.70 -25.82 0.50
C ASN A 80 -3.65 -25.23 -0.92
N LYS A 81 -3.67 -23.91 -1.05
CA LYS A 81 -3.64 -23.18 -2.33
C LYS A 81 -2.67 -22.01 -2.23
N LYS A 82 -2.18 -21.59 -3.40
CA LYS A 82 -1.32 -20.43 -3.60
C LYS A 82 -1.91 -19.17 -2.92
N GLN A 83 -1.22 -18.67 -1.90
CA GLN A 83 -1.66 -17.56 -1.05
C GLN A 83 -1.28 -16.22 -1.68
N ARG A 84 -2.00 -15.80 -2.73
CA ARG A 84 -1.70 -14.57 -3.48
C ARG A 84 -1.51 -13.33 -2.61
N ILE A 85 -2.25 -13.21 -1.50
CA ILE A 85 -2.12 -12.09 -0.57
C ILE A 85 -0.71 -12.04 0.04
N ILE A 86 -0.12 -13.21 0.35
CA ILE A 86 1.26 -13.31 0.87
C ILE A 86 2.27 -12.93 -0.20
N GLU A 87 2.13 -13.44 -1.43
CA GLU A 87 3.03 -13.05 -2.54
C GLU A 87 3.00 -11.55 -2.83
N PHE A 88 1.82 -10.94 -2.81
CA PHE A 88 1.71 -9.50 -2.98
C PHE A 88 2.36 -8.74 -1.83
N TRP A 89 2.28 -9.29 -0.62
CA TRP A 89 2.89 -8.72 0.57
C TRP A 89 4.42 -8.85 0.55
N GLU A 90 4.95 -10.00 0.14
CA GLU A 90 6.37 -10.25 -0.10
C GLU A 90 6.94 -9.26 -1.11
N GLN A 91 6.28 -9.11 -2.26
CA GLN A 91 6.73 -8.20 -3.31
C GLN A 91 6.86 -6.75 -2.78
N VAL A 92 5.85 -6.25 -2.06
CA VAL A 92 5.90 -4.88 -1.53
C VAL A 92 6.95 -4.72 -0.43
N ILE A 93 7.22 -5.76 0.37
CA ILE A 93 8.31 -5.72 1.36
C ILE A 93 9.64 -5.57 0.63
N GLU A 94 9.95 -6.45 -0.31
CA GLU A 94 11.21 -6.40 -1.05
C GLU A 94 11.41 -5.05 -1.75
N ASP A 95 10.36 -4.54 -2.38
CA ASP A 95 10.38 -3.25 -3.06
C ASP A 95 10.54 -2.06 -2.11
N ALA A 96 9.93 -2.13 -0.92
CA ALA A 96 10.08 -1.13 0.13
C ALA A 96 11.50 -1.16 0.72
N ASP A 97 12.10 -2.34 0.84
CA ASP A 97 13.44 -2.52 1.39
C ASP A 97 14.50 -1.95 0.45
N ARG A 98 14.40 -2.28 -0.85
CA ARG A 98 15.25 -1.68 -1.89
C ARG A 98 15.18 -0.15 -1.89
N ALA A 99 14.02 0.42 -1.56
CA ALA A 99 13.80 1.87 -1.53
C ALA A 99 13.96 2.53 -0.15
N ASN A 100 14.32 1.76 0.89
CA ASN A 100 14.35 2.21 2.29
C ASN A 100 13.06 2.96 2.72
N LYS A 101 11.93 2.31 2.46
CA LYS A 101 10.57 2.81 2.69
C LYS A 101 9.76 1.80 3.48
N ILE A 102 8.57 2.21 3.88
CA ILE A 102 7.61 1.39 4.62
C ILE A 102 6.62 0.77 3.61
N PRO A 103 6.42 -0.55 3.61
CA PRO A 103 5.53 -1.22 2.66
C PRO A 103 4.06 -0.91 2.97
N LEU A 104 3.30 -0.53 1.93
CA LEU A 104 1.84 -0.45 1.95
C LEU A 104 1.28 -1.11 0.69
N LEU A 105 0.40 -2.09 0.88
CA LEU A 105 -0.22 -2.82 -0.23
C LEU A 105 -1.73 -2.52 -0.29
N PHE A 106 -2.19 -2.00 -1.43
CA PHE A 106 -3.58 -1.68 -1.71
C PHE A 106 -4.18 -2.70 -2.66
N MET A 107 -5.06 -3.56 -2.17
CA MET A 107 -5.69 -4.61 -2.98
C MET A 107 -7.17 -4.34 -3.20
N ARG A 108 -7.68 -4.70 -4.37
CA ARG A 108 -9.12 -4.73 -4.65
C ARG A 108 -9.50 -5.80 -5.65
N TYR A 109 -10.78 -6.19 -5.65
CA TYR A 109 -11.37 -7.14 -6.60
C TYR A 109 -12.62 -6.56 -7.29
N ASN A 110 -13.16 -7.27 -8.29
CA ASN A 110 -14.29 -6.77 -9.08
C ASN A 110 -15.56 -6.61 -8.23
N GLY A 111 -16.30 -5.52 -8.41
CA GLY A 111 -17.54 -5.29 -7.67
C GLY A 111 -17.36 -4.69 -6.27
N MET A 112 -16.13 -4.45 -5.82
CA MET A 112 -15.90 -3.62 -4.64
C MET A 112 -16.41 -2.17 -4.84
N PRO A 113 -16.81 -1.48 -3.77
CA PRO A 113 -17.13 -0.06 -3.82
C PRO A 113 -16.04 0.77 -4.51
N LYS A 114 -16.44 1.84 -5.20
CA LYS A 114 -15.50 2.73 -5.89
C LYS A 114 -14.57 3.39 -4.88
N LYS A 115 -13.29 3.56 -5.25
CA LYS A 115 -12.25 4.18 -4.42
C LYS A 115 -12.10 3.54 -3.02
N THR A 116 -12.30 2.22 -2.95
CA THR A 116 -12.09 1.44 -1.73
C THR A 116 -11.13 0.28 -2.03
N TRP A 117 -10.19 0.08 -1.12
CA TRP A 117 -9.19 -0.99 -1.17
C TRP A 117 -9.13 -1.68 0.20
N PHE A 118 -8.67 -2.94 0.20
CA PHE A 118 -8.05 -3.54 1.36
C PHE A 118 -6.62 -3.03 1.46
N VAL A 119 -6.23 -2.50 2.61
CA VAL A 119 -4.88 -2.00 2.84
C VAL A 119 -4.17 -2.94 3.78
N ALA A 120 -3.13 -3.60 3.30
CA ALA A 120 -2.20 -4.36 4.12
C ALA A 120 -1.04 -3.46 4.56
N LEU A 121 -0.73 -3.50 5.86
CA LEU A 121 0.35 -2.75 6.48
C LEU A 121 0.90 -3.51 7.70
N GLU A 122 2.15 -3.23 8.08
CA GLU A 122 2.74 -3.86 9.26
C GLU A 122 1.98 -3.50 10.55
N ASN A 123 1.99 -4.42 11.52
CA ASN A 123 1.34 -4.21 12.82
C ASN A 123 1.84 -2.95 13.55
N ILE A 124 3.13 -2.63 13.45
CA ILE A 124 3.70 -1.41 14.03
C ILE A 124 3.16 -0.14 13.37
N ILE A 125 2.99 -0.13 12.05
CA ILE A 125 2.41 0.99 11.31
C ILE A 125 0.93 1.14 11.66
N TYR A 126 0.20 0.03 11.82
CA TYR A 126 -1.18 0.04 12.30
C TYR A 126 -1.29 0.64 13.71
N ASN A 127 -0.35 0.29 14.60
CA ASN A 127 -0.29 0.90 15.93
C ASN A 127 0.03 2.40 15.90
N LYS A 128 0.86 2.87 14.95
CA LYS A 128 1.07 4.31 14.73
C LYS A 128 -0.20 4.99 14.20
N ALA A 129 -0.92 4.35 13.28
CA ALA A 129 -2.19 4.85 12.77
C ALA A 129 -3.21 5.06 13.90
N LYS A 130 -3.33 4.11 14.83
CA LYS A 130 -4.17 4.24 16.05
C LYS A 130 -3.80 5.47 16.88
N LYS A 131 -2.50 5.72 17.09
CA LYS A 131 -2.02 6.94 17.80
C LYS A 131 -2.30 8.24 17.04
N CYS A 132 -2.59 8.15 15.74
CA CYS A 132 -2.91 9.30 14.89
C CYS A 132 -4.41 9.51 14.70
N GLY A 133 -5.27 8.71 15.33
CA GLY A 133 -6.73 8.86 15.26
C GLY A 133 -7.45 7.77 14.48
N LEU A 134 -6.77 6.67 14.11
CA LEU A 134 -7.47 5.47 13.64
C LEU A 134 -8.30 4.90 14.80
N VAL A 135 -9.56 5.32 14.86
CA VAL A 135 -10.56 4.88 15.84
C VAL A 135 -11.07 3.47 15.49
N LYS A 136 -11.84 2.89 16.41
CA LYS A 136 -12.50 1.59 16.24
C LYS A 136 -13.35 1.64 14.96
N THR A 137 -12.91 0.95 13.91
CA THR A 137 -13.66 0.76 12.67
C THR A 137 -14.91 -0.09 12.96
N ASP A 138 -15.99 0.17 12.23
CA ASP A 138 -17.18 -0.69 12.23
C ASP A 138 -16.98 -1.96 11.38
N LYS A 139 -15.85 -2.04 10.66
CA LYS A 139 -15.49 -3.17 9.79
C LYS A 139 -14.58 -4.16 10.50
N ALA A 140 -14.57 -5.39 9.99
CA ALA A 140 -13.60 -6.39 10.42
C ALA A 140 -12.17 -5.96 10.03
N ILE A 141 -11.23 -6.25 10.93
CA ILE A 141 -9.79 -6.14 10.69
C ILE A 141 -9.21 -7.54 10.63
N PHE A 142 -8.41 -7.83 9.61
CA PHE A 142 -7.71 -9.11 9.51
C PHE A 142 -6.30 -8.95 10.04
N LYS A 143 -6.00 -9.66 11.12
CA LYS A 143 -4.62 -9.84 11.58
C LYS A 143 -4.09 -11.12 10.93
N VAL A 144 -3.07 -10.98 10.09
CA VAL A 144 -2.44 -12.11 9.39
C VAL A 144 -1.13 -12.42 10.07
N GLU A 145 -1.01 -13.64 10.58
CA GLU A 145 0.20 -14.22 11.13
C GLU A 145 0.42 -15.57 10.46
N THR A 146 1.37 -15.64 9.52
CA THR A 146 1.73 -16.88 8.81
C THR A 146 3.23 -16.94 8.63
N GLY A 147 3.88 -17.96 9.19
CA GLY A 147 5.33 -18.05 9.25
C GLY A 147 5.95 -16.79 9.86
N GLU A 148 6.82 -16.12 9.11
CA GLU A 148 7.46 -14.85 9.50
C GLU A 148 6.61 -13.60 9.20
N TYR A 149 5.56 -13.73 8.39
CA TYR A 149 4.75 -12.60 7.96
C TYR A 149 3.73 -12.19 9.02
N LYS A 150 3.83 -10.93 9.47
CA LYS A 150 2.94 -10.32 10.45
C LYS A 150 2.44 -8.97 9.95
N PHE A 151 1.21 -8.93 9.46
CA PHE A 151 0.60 -7.71 8.94
C PHE A 151 -0.90 -7.64 9.23
N ILE A 152 -1.44 -6.44 9.08
CA ILE A 152 -2.83 -6.11 9.34
C ILE A 152 -3.46 -5.68 8.01
N ILE A 153 -4.66 -6.16 7.72
CA ILE A 153 -5.48 -5.72 6.60
C ILE A 153 -6.69 -4.95 7.14
N ILE A 154 -6.85 -3.71 6.67
CA ILE A 154 -7.96 -2.80 7.02
C ILE A 154 -8.68 -2.29 5.77
N ASN A 155 -9.79 -1.59 5.97
CA ASN A 155 -10.44 -0.85 4.90
C ASN A 155 -9.68 0.46 4.64
N SER A 156 -9.40 0.82 3.38
CA SER A 156 -8.71 2.07 3.03
C SER A 156 -9.41 3.30 3.60
N ASN A 157 -10.74 3.29 3.68
CA ASN A 157 -11.50 4.43 4.19
C ASN A 157 -11.25 4.70 5.68
N ASP A 158 -10.79 3.71 6.44
CA ASP A 158 -10.41 3.92 7.83
C ASP A 158 -9.20 4.87 7.94
N LEU A 159 -8.30 4.86 6.95
CA LEU A 159 -7.14 5.77 6.90
C LEU A 159 -7.54 7.23 6.65
N LEU A 160 -8.63 7.47 5.93
CA LEU A 160 -9.10 8.83 5.62
C LEU A 160 -9.48 9.63 6.87
N ASN A 161 -9.80 8.93 7.96
CA ASN A 161 -10.14 9.54 9.25
C ASN A 161 -8.90 9.98 10.06
N ILE A 162 -7.70 9.72 9.54
CA ILE A 162 -6.43 10.03 10.20
C ILE A 162 -5.80 11.27 9.55
N ASP A 163 -5.22 12.15 10.36
CA ASP A 163 -4.34 13.21 9.87
C ASP A 163 -3.09 12.59 9.21
N PHE A 164 -3.01 12.70 7.88
CA PHE A 164 -1.90 12.17 7.09
C PHE A 164 -0.55 12.78 7.47
N LYS A 165 -0.48 14.07 7.78
CA LYS A 165 0.77 14.75 8.12
C LYS A 165 1.33 14.20 9.44
N LYS A 166 0.48 14.06 10.46
CA LYS A 166 0.83 13.46 11.75
C LYS A 166 1.22 11.99 11.58
N PHE A 167 0.46 11.23 10.79
CA PHE A 167 0.73 9.83 10.50
C PHE A 167 2.09 9.63 9.80
N SER A 168 2.33 10.35 8.71
CA SER A 168 3.58 10.25 7.95
C SER A 168 4.82 10.65 8.76
N ILE A 169 4.74 11.69 9.60
CA ILE A 169 5.82 12.06 10.54
C ILE A 169 6.07 10.94 11.56
N THR A 170 5.01 10.36 12.11
CA THR A 170 5.11 9.27 13.10
C THR A 170 5.74 8.01 12.50
N CYS A 171 5.42 7.69 11.25
CA CYS A 171 5.97 6.56 10.52
C CYS A 171 7.44 6.78 10.10
N LYS A 172 7.85 7.99 9.71
CA LYS A 172 9.25 8.30 9.34
C LYS A 172 10.28 7.90 10.39
N LYS A 173 9.93 8.01 11.67
CA LYS A 173 10.79 7.62 12.80
C LYS A 173 11.03 6.10 12.89
N TYR A 174 10.32 5.32 12.08
CA TYR A 174 10.34 3.85 12.05
C TYR A 174 10.92 3.30 10.74
N ARG A 175 11.71 4.06 9.96
CA ARG A 175 12.42 3.45 8.81
C ARG A 175 13.20 2.23 9.33
N ARG A 176 12.81 1.04 8.86
CA ARG A 176 13.34 -0.25 9.31
C ARG A 176 14.87 -0.18 9.22
N LYS A 177 15.54 -0.31 10.37
CA LYS A 177 16.92 -0.80 10.38
C LYS A 177 16.79 -2.30 10.24
N TRP A 178 17.11 -2.82 9.06
CA TRP A 178 17.33 -4.24 8.87
C TRP A 178 18.72 -4.50 9.46
N ASP A 179 18.75 -5.00 10.69
CA ASP A 179 19.96 -5.56 11.30
C ASP A 179 20.23 -6.96 10.70
#